data_AF-A0A357HZL4-F1
#
_entry.id   AF-A0A357HZL4-F1
#
_cell.length_a   1.000
_cell.length_b   1.000
_cell.length_c   1.000
_cell.angle_alpha   90.00
_cell.angle_beta   90.00
_cell.angle_gamma   90.00
#
_symmetry.space_group_name_H-M   'P 1'
#
loop_
_entity.id
_entity.type
_entity.pdbx_description
1 polymer ?
#
loop_
_entity_poly.entity_id
_entity_poly.type
_entity_poly.pdbx_seq_one_letter_code
_entity_poly.pdbx_strand_id
1 'polypeptide(L)'
;MKSLIQHTVSHLFLAVSLFAVANEDPPTYPGQDRTWQFHDAAGTADTTALWKEDASIVAWATGYQDLQYGSEVDAVWKTPAKALGVAGGGSYDIVCLGRGGQITLTFDSPIRNGEGFDFAVFENSFSDHFLELGYVEVSSDGVHFVRFPNFSYTPSAVGGFGAVNPSQIHGLAGKYKQGYGTPFDLEQLHLAYTAVMEGSDSFDAVYQNSLVANFQHLDLDAIQYLRIIDIPGDGSAVDCEGAVIYDPYPTVGSAGFDLDAVAVLHQQASDGLTQSIDFAAIGHQIFTEGGLELSATASSGLPVNFELLEGPAQLEGAQLSFTGLGSVVVQATQLGDASYAPAVPVTHSFVVADALQHIYLEPIANQLVAVSDVAFYAQSSSGLPVELYIDAGPEAAYVHATDHLFSSGSVTGSVTLRASLPAGAMAGVYYAPAEDVFWDFEIVSSGAPNAARSFAAWQLAHGLAGTAEDDADADGASDFEEYVAGSDPNLASDHPDYRLERSEGSFILVLNFSKRARARVQLMQSTELTAVAEWTQFIPEMLSIEIDPSDESKTQLRFKVPQQGGSVFWKFSFSED
;
A
#
# COMPACT_ATOMS: atom_id res chain seq x y z
N MET A 1 48.00 -14.18 65.86
CA MET A 1 47.68 -12.81 66.34
C MET A 1 47.25 -11.97 65.15
N LYS A 2 45.93 -11.85 64.94
CA LYS A 2 45.21 -10.65 64.46
C LYS A 2 43.76 -11.06 64.25
N SER A 3 42.91 -10.55 65.14
CA SER A 3 41.48 -10.77 65.18
C SER A 3 40.73 -9.57 64.59
N LEU A 4 39.50 -9.90 64.24
CA LEU A 4 38.32 -9.14 63.88
C LEU A 4 37.87 -8.07 64.94
N ILE A 5 36.89 -7.22 64.54
CA ILE A 5 35.89 -6.44 65.34
C ILE A 5 36.29 -4.95 65.63
N GLN A 6 35.51 -3.85 65.50
CA GLN A 6 34.06 -3.56 65.40
C GLN A 6 33.76 -2.12 64.86
N HIS A 7 32.51 -1.91 64.41
CA HIS A 7 31.69 -0.70 64.15
C HIS A 7 32.09 0.70 64.71
N THR A 8 31.86 1.76 63.91
CA THR A 8 30.71 2.72 64.04
C THR A 8 30.58 3.71 62.86
N VAL A 9 29.33 4.07 62.57
CA VAL A 9 28.83 4.98 61.53
C VAL A 9 29.04 6.45 61.93
N SER A 10 29.36 7.33 60.97
CA SER A 10 29.12 8.77 61.11
C SER A 10 28.74 9.38 59.76
N HIS A 11 27.60 10.06 59.74
CA HIS A 11 26.98 10.72 58.59
C HIS A 11 27.83 11.88 58.04
N LEU A 12 27.86 12.02 56.71
CA LEU A 12 28.06 13.32 56.07
C LEU A 12 27.08 13.44 54.89
N PHE A 13 26.13 14.36 55.03
CA PHE A 13 25.22 14.81 53.99
C PHE A 13 26.02 15.36 52.80
N LEU A 14 25.75 14.83 51.61
CA LEU A 14 25.99 15.55 50.36
C LEU A 14 24.69 15.52 49.56
N ALA A 15 24.05 16.67 49.48
CA ALA A 15 22.89 16.90 48.64
C ALA A 15 23.29 16.70 47.18
N VAL A 16 22.79 15.64 46.55
CA VAL A 16 22.73 15.51 45.10
C VAL A 16 21.31 15.87 44.70
N SER A 17 21.24 16.94 43.94
CA SER A 17 20.08 17.48 43.23
C SER A 17 19.27 16.38 42.54
N LEU A 18 18.00 16.23 42.96
CA LEU A 18 16.93 15.64 42.16
C LEU A 18 16.78 16.49 40.90
N PHE A 19 17.29 15.99 39.77
CA PHE A 19 16.73 16.28 38.47
C PHE A 19 15.83 15.09 38.09
N ALA A 20 14.66 15.43 37.56
CA ALA A 20 13.56 14.54 37.28
C ALA A 20 13.95 13.36 36.38
N VAL A 21 13.59 12.15 36.83
CA VAL A 21 13.19 11.06 35.94
C VAL A 21 11.67 11.03 36.06
N ALA A 22 10.99 11.42 35.00
CA ALA A 22 9.54 11.31 34.88
C ALA A 22 9.24 10.04 34.06
N ASN A 23 8.22 9.29 34.49
CA ASN A 23 7.59 8.14 33.84
C ASN A 23 8.24 6.75 34.03
N GLU A 24 8.44 6.32 35.27
CA GLU A 24 8.33 4.89 35.57
C GLU A 24 7.21 4.69 36.60
N ASP A 25 6.10 4.11 36.16
CA ASP A 25 5.11 3.56 37.09
C ASP A 25 5.74 2.31 37.73
N PRO A 26 5.94 2.27 39.07
CA PRO A 26 6.32 1.02 39.72
C PRO A 26 5.21 -0.02 39.51
N PRO A 27 5.52 -1.34 39.52
CA PRO A 27 4.52 -2.39 39.32
C PRO A 27 3.67 -2.55 40.58
N THR A 28 2.80 -1.59 40.84
CA THR A 28 1.61 -1.79 41.64
C THR A 28 0.55 -2.34 40.70
N TYR A 29 0.39 -3.66 40.67
CA TYR A 29 -0.83 -4.27 40.14
C TYR A 29 -1.99 -3.62 40.91
N PRO A 30 -2.83 -2.79 40.28
CA PRO A 30 -3.74 -1.87 40.99
C PRO A 30 -4.95 -2.60 41.57
N GLY A 31 -4.78 -3.87 41.92
CA GLY A 31 -5.86 -4.85 42.01
C GLY A 31 -6.76 -4.76 43.24
N GLN A 32 -6.74 -3.64 43.96
CA GLN A 32 -7.72 -3.37 45.02
C GLN A 32 -8.29 -1.96 44.99
N ASP A 33 -7.68 -1.03 44.25
CA ASP A 33 -8.14 0.35 44.16
C ASP A 33 -8.63 0.69 42.76
N ARG A 34 -9.92 0.43 42.52
CA ARG A 34 -10.61 0.78 41.27
C ARG A 34 -10.81 2.29 41.08
N THR A 35 -10.31 3.12 41.98
CA THR A 35 -10.25 4.58 41.78
C THR A 35 -8.98 5.00 41.04
N TRP A 36 -8.01 4.08 40.87
CA TRP A 36 -6.84 4.29 40.02
C TRP A 36 -7.24 4.44 38.56
N GLN A 37 -6.64 5.42 37.88
CA GLN A 37 -6.81 5.63 36.44
C GLN A 37 -5.55 5.20 35.71
N PHE A 38 -5.72 4.44 34.63
CA PHE A 38 -4.66 4.13 33.69
C PHE A 38 -4.45 5.29 32.71
N HIS A 39 -3.36 5.25 31.95
CA HIS A 39 -3.07 6.22 30.90
C HIS A 39 -4.28 6.47 29.99
N ASP A 40 -4.47 7.73 29.63
CA ASP A 40 -5.60 8.24 28.86
C ASP A 40 -5.37 8.04 27.34
N ALA A 41 -6.35 8.47 26.55
CA ALA A 41 -6.41 8.37 25.09
C ALA A 41 -5.15 8.88 24.37
N ALA A 42 -4.97 8.43 23.14
CA ALA A 42 -3.87 8.86 22.27
C ALA A 42 -3.93 10.38 22.02
N GLY A 43 -2.76 11.04 22.12
CA GLY A 43 -2.62 12.49 21.93
C GLY A 43 -2.90 13.34 23.16
N THR A 44 -3.20 12.72 24.31
CA THR A 44 -3.23 13.40 25.61
C THR A 44 -1.82 13.51 26.19
N ALA A 45 -1.64 14.34 27.23
CA ALA A 45 -0.35 14.47 27.92
C ALA A 45 0.03 13.23 28.74
N ASP A 46 -0.96 12.41 29.10
CA ASP A 46 -0.82 11.19 29.89
C ASP A 46 -1.24 9.98 29.05
N THR A 47 -0.41 9.63 28.07
CA THR A 47 -0.65 8.53 27.15
C THR A 47 0.59 7.69 26.95
N THR A 48 0.41 6.39 26.73
CA THR A 48 1.45 5.49 26.25
C THR A 48 1.24 5.09 24.80
N ALA A 49 0.26 5.70 24.11
CA ALA A 49 -0.03 5.41 22.72
C ALA A 49 1.20 5.58 21.83
N LEU A 50 1.59 4.52 21.13
CA LEU A 50 2.75 4.53 20.22
C LEU A 50 2.32 4.92 18.82
N TRP A 51 2.87 5.99 18.25
CA TRP A 51 2.57 6.38 16.87
C TRP A 51 3.12 5.35 15.88
N LYS A 52 2.38 5.04 14.80
CA LYS A 52 2.78 4.00 13.83
C LYS A 52 4.10 4.25 13.10
N GLU A 53 4.58 5.49 13.08
CA GLU A 53 5.88 5.88 12.50
C GLU A 53 6.88 6.31 13.58
N ASP A 54 6.67 5.91 14.83
CA ASP A 54 7.61 6.20 15.91
C ASP A 54 8.98 5.57 15.58
N ALA A 55 10.04 6.35 15.76
CA ALA A 55 11.41 5.96 15.42
C ALA A 55 11.96 4.82 16.31
N SER A 56 11.30 4.50 17.43
CA SER A 56 11.62 3.35 18.26
C SER A 56 11.18 2.02 17.65
N ILE A 57 10.32 2.02 16.63
CA ILE A 57 9.91 0.80 15.93
C ILE A 57 11.07 0.29 15.07
N VAL A 58 11.53 -0.92 15.36
CA VAL A 58 12.67 -1.55 14.68
C VAL A 58 12.26 -2.66 13.72
N ALA A 59 11.09 -3.26 13.91
CA ALA A 59 10.55 -4.30 13.04
C ALA A 59 9.03 -4.43 13.18
N TRP A 60 8.44 -5.30 12.37
CA TRP A 60 7.01 -5.62 12.37
C TRP A 60 6.82 -7.15 12.32
N ALA A 61 5.62 -7.63 12.63
CA ALA A 61 5.26 -9.03 12.37
C ALA A 61 5.41 -9.36 10.88
N THR A 62 5.99 -10.54 10.59
CA THR A 62 6.35 -10.97 9.23
C THR A 62 5.56 -12.17 8.75
N GLY A 63 4.88 -12.88 9.65
CA GLY A 63 4.01 -13.99 9.32
C GLY A 63 2.92 -14.21 10.37
N TYR A 64 2.08 -15.21 10.13
CA TYR A 64 1.03 -15.63 11.07
C TYR A 64 0.78 -17.13 10.99
N GLN A 65 0.16 -17.67 12.04
CA GLN A 65 -0.33 -19.04 12.13
C GLN A 65 -1.55 -19.12 13.06
N ASP A 66 -2.16 -20.30 13.14
CA ASP A 66 -3.24 -20.63 14.08
C ASP A 66 -4.43 -19.65 14.07
N LEU A 67 -4.70 -19.07 12.90
CA LEU A 67 -5.82 -18.16 12.67
C LEU A 67 -7.15 -18.93 12.75
N GLN A 68 -8.04 -18.44 13.61
CA GLN A 68 -9.38 -18.96 13.77
C GLN A 68 -10.36 -17.79 13.81
N TYR A 69 -11.18 -17.66 12.78
CA TYR A 69 -12.21 -16.64 12.75
C TYR A 69 -13.36 -16.98 13.70
N GLY A 70 -13.79 -15.96 14.43
CA GLY A 70 -15.03 -15.95 15.20
C GLY A 70 -16.26 -15.80 14.31
N SER A 71 -17.36 -15.41 14.96
CA SER A 71 -18.64 -15.15 14.28
C SER A 71 -18.77 -13.70 13.79
N GLU A 72 -19.75 -13.43 12.90
CA GLU A 72 -20.11 -12.07 12.45
C GLU A 72 -19.01 -11.28 11.73
N VAL A 73 -18.10 -11.99 11.05
CA VAL A 73 -17.05 -11.43 10.19
C VAL A 73 -17.29 -11.77 8.72
N ASP A 74 -17.51 -10.73 7.90
CA ASP A 74 -17.71 -10.82 6.45
C ASP A 74 -16.41 -11.21 5.73
N ALA A 75 -16.54 -11.85 4.56
CA ALA A 75 -15.40 -12.38 3.81
C ALA A 75 -14.36 -11.31 3.41
N VAL A 76 -14.79 -10.06 3.20
CA VAL A 76 -13.91 -8.94 2.83
C VAL A 76 -12.89 -8.58 3.91
N TRP A 77 -13.16 -8.94 5.17
CA TRP A 77 -12.30 -8.65 6.32
C TRP A 77 -11.37 -9.81 6.70
N LYS A 78 -11.41 -10.91 5.93
CA LYS A 78 -10.65 -12.14 6.18
C LYS A 78 -9.33 -12.17 5.40
N THR A 79 -8.55 -11.11 5.52
CA THR A 79 -7.29 -10.89 4.79
C THR A 79 -6.11 -10.80 5.77
N PRO A 80 -5.64 -11.92 6.34
CA PRO A 80 -4.62 -11.93 7.40
C PRO A 80 -3.27 -11.32 6.99
N ALA A 81 -2.96 -11.31 5.69
CA ALA A 81 -1.76 -10.66 5.17
C ALA A 81 -1.72 -9.14 5.47
N LYS A 82 -2.87 -8.51 5.73
CA LYS A 82 -2.95 -7.08 6.09
C LYS A 82 -2.42 -6.78 7.49
N ALA A 83 -2.35 -7.79 8.38
CA ALA A 83 -1.77 -7.63 9.71
C ALA A 83 -0.23 -7.72 9.75
N LEU A 84 0.40 -7.90 8.59
CA LEU A 84 1.85 -8.07 8.44
C LEU A 84 2.49 -6.80 7.91
N GLY A 85 3.69 -6.50 8.38
CA GLY A 85 4.40 -5.29 7.99
C GLY A 85 3.87 -4.04 8.70
N VAL A 86 4.01 -2.89 8.04
CA VAL A 86 3.76 -1.57 8.63
C VAL A 86 2.26 -1.34 8.81
N ALA A 87 1.86 -0.85 9.98
CA ALA A 87 0.48 -0.43 10.24
C ALA A 87 -0.01 0.62 9.22
N GLY A 88 -1.17 0.37 8.62
CA GLY A 88 -1.82 1.30 7.70
C GLY A 88 -2.36 2.54 8.42
N GLY A 89 -2.90 2.35 9.62
CA GLY A 89 -3.50 3.42 10.43
C GLY A 89 -4.87 3.90 9.91
N GLY A 90 -5.52 3.10 9.08
CA GLY A 90 -6.85 3.36 8.54
C GLY A 90 -7.82 2.19 8.75
N SER A 91 -9.10 2.41 8.49
CA SER A 91 -10.16 1.45 8.83
C SER A 91 -10.22 0.19 7.96
N TYR A 92 -9.47 0.14 6.85
CA TYR A 92 -9.57 -0.95 5.85
C TYR A 92 -8.36 -1.87 5.79
N ASP A 93 -7.24 -1.47 6.38
CA ASP A 93 -5.98 -2.21 6.35
C ASP A 93 -5.86 -3.11 7.59
N ILE A 94 -6.80 -4.04 7.72
CA ILE A 94 -6.93 -4.92 8.89
C ILE A 94 -7.25 -6.36 8.52
N VAL A 95 -7.02 -7.25 9.47
CA VAL A 95 -7.73 -8.53 9.58
C VAL A 95 -8.69 -8.48 10.76
N CYS A 96 -9.98 -8.69 10.49
CA CYS A 96 -11.00 -8.77 11.54
C CYS A 96 -11.05 -10.20 12.08
N LEU A 97 -10.94 -10.35 13.40
CA LEU A 97 -10.94 -11.69 14.00
C LEU A 97 -12.34 -12.29 14.10
N GLY A 98 -13.41 -11.50 14.06
CA GLY A 98 -14.75 -11.99 14.39
C GLY A 98 -14.92 -12.19 15.90
N ARG A 99 -16.17 -12.24 16.37
CA ARG A 99 -16.44 -12.44 17.80
C ARG A 99 -15.92 -13.79 18.29
N GLY A 100 -14.96 -13.77 19.21
CA GLY A 100 -14.25 -14.90 19.79
C GLY A 100 -13.13 -15.48 18.91
N GLY A 101 -12.68 -14.75 17.88
CA GLY A 101 -11.58 -15.18 17.02
C GLY A 101 -10.20 -15.02 17.63
N GLN A 102 -9.18 -15.56 16.95
CA GLN A 102 -7.78 -15.43 17.33
C GLN A 102 -6.84 -15.50 16.13
N ILE A 103 -5.64 -14.95 16.29
CA ILE A 103 -4.52 -15.07 15.36
C ILE A 103 -3.20 -15.12 16.14
N THR A 104 -2.22 -15.89 15.68
CA THR A 104 -0.84 -15.87 16.21
C THR A 104 0.09 -15.27 15.17
N LEU A 105 0.77 -14.19 15.51
CA LEU A 105 1.75 -13.50 14.68
C LEU A 105 3.15 -14.06 14.95
N THR A 106 3.97 -14.11 13.91
CA THR A 106 5.36 -14.59 13.96
C THR A 106 6.32 -13.50 13.49
N PHE A 107 7.57 -13.57 13.98
CA PHE A 107 8.60 -12.57 13.72
C PHE A 107 9.85 -13.20 13.11
N ASP A 108 10.53 -12.52 12.20
CA ASP A 108 11.77 -13.06 11.62
C ASP A 108 12.92 -13.16 12.63
N SER A 109 13.02 -12.17 13.52
CA SER A 109 13.89 -12.20 14.69
C SER A 109 13.03 -12.11 15.95
N PRO A 110 13.34 -12.87 17.02
CA PRO A 110 12.57 -12.83 18.25
C PRO A 110 12.52 -11.44 18.88
N ILE A 111 11.39 -11.09 19.47
CA ILE A 111 11.27 -9.93 20.37
C ILE A 111 12.03 -10.29 21.65
N ARG A 112 12.79 -9.35 22.19
CA ARG A 112 13.53 -9.51 23.44
C ARG A 112 13.06 -8.49 24.47
N ASN A 113 13.16 -8.84 25.74
CA ASN A 113 12.94 -7.92 26.84
C ASN A 113 14.03 -6.83 26.84
N GLY A 114 13.60 -5.57 26.78
CA GLY A 114 14.44 -4.39 26.80
C GLY A 114 14.10 -3.45 27.95
N GLU A 115 14.51 -2.19 27.84
CA GLU A 115 14.12 -1.16 28.81
C GLU A 115 12.77 -0.57 28.39
N GLY A 116 11.72 -0.81 29.18
CA GLY A 116 10.37 -0.34 28.89
C GLY A 116 9.64 -1.22 27.88
N PHE A 117 8.79 -0.63 27.04
CA PHE A 117 7.96 -1.39 26.10
C PHE A 117 8.80 -2.09 25.01
N ASP A 118 8.41 -3.32 24.66
CA ASP A 118 9.13 -4.18 23.71
C ASP A 118 8.39 -4.38 22.39
N PHE A 119 7.08 -4.23 22.39
CA PHE A 119 6.24 -4.29 21.19
C PHE A 119 4.95 -3.49 21.38
N ALA A 120 4.22 -3.26 20.30
CA ALA A 120 2.91 -2.62 20.34
C ALA A 120 1.93 -3.26 19.35
N VAL A 121 0.67 -3.38 19.76
CA VAL A 121 -0.42 -3.94 18.93
C VAL A 121 -1.28 -2.80 18.41
N PHE A 122 -1.43 -2.73 17.08
CA PHE A 122 -2.20 -1.73 16.37
C PHE A 122 -3.56 -2.29 15.95
N GLU A 123 -4.57 -1.46 16.13
CA GLU A 123 -5.98 -1.76 15.89
C GLU A 123 -6.59 -0.55 15.16
N ASN A 124 -7.74 -0.68 14.50
CA ASN A 124 -8.29 0.34 13.61
C ASN A 124 -9.40 1.22 14.22
N SER A 125 -9.52 1.28 15.54
CA SER A 125 -10.57 2.00 16.24
C SER A 125 -10.76 3.41 15.67
N PHE A 126 -11.99 3.72 15.26
CA PHE A 126 -12.30 4.99 14.61
C PHE A 126 -12.33 6.20 15.57
N SER A 127 -12.25 5.99 16.88
CA SER A 127 -12.26 7.07 17.87
C SER A 127 -11.62 6.67 19.19
N ASP A 128 -11.22 7.65 20.01
CA ASP A 128 -10.61 7.42 21.32
C ASP A 128 -11.47 6.64 22.34
N HIS A 129 -12.73 6.33 21.99
CA HIS A 129 -13.66 5.67 22.88
C HIS A 129 -14.39 4.48 22.25
N PHE A 130 -14.21 4.20 20.96
CA PHE A 130 -14.74 2.97 20.37
C PHE A 130 -13.62 1.94 20.36
N LEU A 131 -13.43 1.23 21.47
CA LEU A 131 -12.25 0.38 21.65
C LEU A 131 -12.68 -1.07 21.51
N GLU A 132 -12.19 -1.77 20.49
CA GLU A 132 -12.38 -3.22 20.33
C GLU A 132 -11.18 -3.93 20.95
N LEU A 133 -11.41 -4.66 22.05
CA LEU A 133 -10.33 -5.08 22.93
C LEU A 133 -9.87 -6.50 22.62
N GLY A 134 -8.60 -6.79 22.88
CA GLY A 134 -8.02 -8.11 22.66
C GLY A 134 -7.11 -8.52 23.80
N TYR A 135 -7.15 -9.81 24.18
CA TYR A 135 -6.10 -10.38 25.02
C TYR A 135 -4.81 -10.50 24.20
N VAL A 136 -3.69 -10.22 24.87
CA VAL A 136 -2.34 -10.39 24.31
C VAL A 136 -1.62 -11.48 25.07
N GLU A 137 -1.09 -12.45 24.33
CA GLU A 137 -0.30 -13.54 24.88
C GLU A 137 0.97 -13.74 24.05
N VAL A 138 2.05 -14.15 24.69
CA VAL A 138 3.34 -14.39 24.01
C VAL A 138 3.87 -15.78 24.29
N SER A 139 4.68 -16.28 23.36
CA SER A 139 5.33 -17.59 23.46
C SER A 139 6.69 -17.60 22.76
N SER A 140 7.62 -18.37 23.32
CA SER A 140 8.90 -18.68 22.68
C SER A 140 8.83 -19.93 21.78
N ASP A 141 7.89 -20.85 22.04
CA ASP A 141 7.82 -22.16 21.39
C ASP A 141 6.56 -22.39 20.54
N GLY A 142 5.61 -21.45 20.56
CA GLY A 142 4.35 -21.52 19.80
C GLY A 142 3.32 -22.46 20.41
N VAL A 143 3.58 -23.00 21.61
CA VAL A 143 2.71 -23.96 22.30
C VAL A 143 2.29 -23.44 23.67
N HIS A 144 3.24 -22.97 24.47
CA HIS A 144 2.99 -22.45 25.81
C HIS A 144 2.90 -20.93 25.75
N PHE A 145 1.68 -20.41 25.89
CA PHE A 145 1.42 -18.98 25.83
C PHE A 145 1.21 -18.42 27.22
N VAL A 146 1.78 -17.24 27.46
CA VAL A 146 1.62 -16.46 28.68
C VAL A 146 0.86 -15.19 28.36
N ARG A 147 -0.29 -15.00 29.02
CA ARG A 147 -1.12 -13.80 28.88
C ARG A 147 -0.57 -12.65 29.71
N PHE A 148 -0.63 -11.44 29.16
CA PHE A 148 -0.32 -10.22 29.90
C PHE A 148 -1.31 -9.95 31.05
N PRO A 149 -0.83 -9.45 32.20
CA PRO A 149 -1.72 -8.98 33.25
C PRO A 149 -2.59 -7.85 32.69
N ASN A 150 -3.90 -7.94 32.87
CA ASN A 150 -4.86 -7.03 32.25
C ASN A 150 -5.99 -6.69 33.22
N PHE A 151 -6.48 -5.45 33.15
CA PHE A 151 -7.46 -4.91 34.10
C PHE A 151 -8.52 -4.11 33.34
N SER A 152 -9.78 -4.35 33.67
CA SER A 152 -10.92 -3.60 33.15
C SER A 152 -11.80 -3.06 34.27
N TYR A 153 -11.88 -1.73 34.33
CA TYR A 153 -12.78 -1.02 35.25
C TYR A 153 -14.07 -0.55 34.56
N THR A 154 -14.37 -1.13 33.40
CA THR A 154 -15.60 -0.83 32.66
C THR A 154 -16.84 -1.18 33.51
N PRO A 155 -17.76 -0.22 33.75
CA PRO A 155 -18.79 -0.39 34.77
C PRO A 155 -19.99 -1.22 34.31
N SER A 156 -20.19 -1.36 33.00
CA SER A 156 -21.37 -2.00 32.41
C SER A 156 -21.17 -2.29 30.92
N ALA A 157 -21.97 -3.21 30.38
CA ALA A 157 -22.04 -3.48 28.95
C ALA A 157 -22.28 -2.21 28.12
N VAL A 158 -21.65 -2.16 26.96
CA VAL A 158 -21.75 -1.07 25.98
C VAL A 158 -22.33 -1.60 24.68
N GLY A 159 -23.15 -0.81 23.98
CA GLY A 159 -23.73 -1.22 22.70
C GLY A 159 -22.67 -1.39 21.60
N GLY A 160 -23.04 -1.94 20.45
CA GLY A 160 -22.11 -2.19 19.32
C GLY A 160 -21.43 -0.95 18.70
N PHE A 161 -21.76 0.26 19.16
CA PHE A 161 -21.05 1.53 18.85
C PHE A 161 -20.85 2.36 20.14
N GLY A 162 -20.81 1.68 21.28
CA GLY A 162 -20.74 2.29 22.60
C GLY A 162 -19.33 2.76 22.95
N ALA A 163 -19.25 3.66 23.92
CA ALA A 163 -18.01 4.27 24.36
C ALA A 163 -17.39 3.49 25.54
N VAL A 164 -16.12 3.13 25.40
CA VAL A 164 -15.23 2.59 26.44
C VAL A 164 -14.22 3.68 26.80
N ASN A 165 -13.99 3.92 28.10
CA ASN A 165 -13.02 4.91 28.54
C ASN A 165 -11.61 4.28 28.61
N PRO A 166 -10.61 4.77 27.85
CA PRO A 166 -9.28 4.18 27.81
C PRO A 166 -8.57 4.21 29.18
N SER A 167 -8.85 5.20 30.03
CA SER A 167 -8.29 5.27 31.40
C SER A 167 -8.79 4.15 32.34
N GLN A 168 -9.74 3.32 31.90
CA GLN A 168 -10.25 2.16 32.62
C GLN A 168 -9.69 0.83 32.11
N ILE A 169 -8.79 0.86 31.11
CA ILE A 169 -8.27 -0.32 30.43
C ILE A 169 -6.75 -0.36 30.55
N HIS A 170 -6.21 -1.54 30.89
CA HIS A 170 -4.78 -1.83 30.91
C HIS A 170 -4.49 -3.27 30.49
N GLY A 171 -3.36 -3.49 29.81
CA GLY A 171 -2.89 -4.83 29.41
C GLY A 171 -3.74 -5.53 28.35
N LEU A 172 -4.61 -4.79 27.66
CA LEU A 172 -5.42 -5.27 26.53
C LEU A 172 -5.03 -4.48 25.28
N ALA A 173 -4.98 -5.17 24.14
CA ALA A 173 -4.81 -4.50 22.85
C ALA A 173 -6.08 -3.71 22.48
N GLY A 174 -5.98 -2.81 21.50
CA GLY A 174 -7.12 -2.02 21.01
C GLY A 174 -7.53 -0.85 21.91
N LYS A 175 -6.66 -0.46 22.84
CA LYS A 175 -6.91 0.67 23.74
C LYS A 175 -6.88 2.03 23.03
N TYR A 176 -6.18 2.12 21.90
CA TYR A 176 -5.93 3.39 21.20
C TYR A 176 -6.48 3.38 19.79
N LYS A 177 -6.96 4.55 19.34
CA LYS A 177 -7.52 4.75 18.00
C LYS A 177 -6.52 4.45 16.89
N GLN A 178 -7.05 4.21 15.69
CA GLN A 178 -6.30 3.94 14.47
C GLN A 178 -5.06 4.84 14.30
N GLY A 179 -3.96 4.20 13.91
CA GLY A 179 -2.63 4.81 13.80
C GLY A 179 -1.82 4.85 15.09
N TYR A 180 -2.41 4.47 16.23
CA TYR A 180 -1.70 4.35 17.51
C TYR A 180 -1.76 2.93 18.06
N GLY A 181 -0.60 2.37 18.40
CA GLY A 181 -0.47 1.05 18.98
C GLY A 181 -0.56 1.09 20.50
N THR A 182 -1.11 0.02 21.09
CA THR A 182 -1.05 -0.22 22.53
C THR A 182 0.26 -0.93 22.87
N PRO A 183 1.19 -0.31 23.62
CA PRO A 183 2.49 -0.93 23.88
C PRO A 183 2.45 -1.91 25.06
N PHE A 184 3.36 -2.88 25.03
CA PHE A 184 3.50 -3.95 26.01
C PHE A 184 4.97 -4.13 26.39
N ASP A 185 5.22 -4.34 27.67
CA ASP A 185 6.54 -4.53 28.28
C ASP A 185 6.62 -5.96 28.83
N LEU A 186 7.51 -6.77 28.26
CA LEU A 186 7.67 -8.19 28.59
C LEU A 186 8.05 -8.40 30.07
N GLU A 187 8.71 -7.44 30.71
CA GLU A 187 9.05 -7.48 32.13
C GLU A 187 7.80 -7.58 33.02
N GLN A 188 6.64 -7.08 32.56
CA GLN A 188 5.38 -7.22 33.28
C GLN A 188 4.98 -8.69 33.50
N LEU A 189 5.36 -9.60 32.59
CA LEU A 189 5.11 -11.03 32.75
C LEU A 189 5.97 -11.60 33.88
N HIS A 190 7.25 -11.21 33.95
CA HIS A 190 8.15 -11.62 35.03
C HIS A 190 7.69 -11.11 36.39
N LEU A 191 7.28 -9.84 36.44
CA LEU A 191 6.77 -9.22 37.65
C LEU A 191 5.47 -9.88 38.12
N ALA A 192 4.56 -10.25 37.21
CA ALA A 192 3.30 -10.89 37.55
C ALA A 192 3.56 -12.30 38.09
N TYR A 193 4.47 -13.04 37.45
CA TYR A 193 4.88 -14.36 37.91
C TYR A 193 5.50 -14.29 39.32
N THR A 194 6.40 -13.33 39.53
CA THR A 194 7.04 -13.11 40.84
C THR A 194 6.00 -12.78 41.92
N ALA A 195 5.06 -11.88 41.63
CA ALA A 195 3.99 -11.52 42.56
C ALA A 195 3.12 -12.74 42.93
N VAL A 196 2.76 -13.60 41.96
CA VAL A 196 2.02 -14.84 42.22
C VAL A 196 2.83 -15.80 43.09
N MET A 197 4.12 -15.97 42.82
CA MET A 197 5.01 -16.83 43.60
C MET A 197 5.23 -16.31 45.04
N GLU A 198 5.13 -15.00 45.25
CA GLU A 198 5.16 -14.35 46.57
C GLU A 198 3.80 -14.34 47.29
N GLY A 199 2.75 -14.86 46.65
CA GLY A 199 1.42 -15.01 47.25
C GLY A 199 0.51 -13.78 47.13
N SER A 200 0.68 -12.99 46.07
CA SER A 200 -0.22 -11.87 45.74
C SER A 200 -1.68 -12.32 45.59
N ASP A 201 -2.60 -11.47 46.05
CA ASP A 201 -4.05 -11.61 45.88
C ASP A 201 -4.61 -10.73 44.75
N SER A 202 -3.74 -10.08 43.96
CA SER A 202 -4.13 -9.18 42.85
C SER A 202 -4.63 -9.91 41.60
N PHE A 203 -4.64 -11.24 41.59
CA PHE A 203 -5.00 -12.06 40.44
C PHE A 203 -5.96 -13.19 40.83
N ASP A 204 -6.91 -13.53 39.96
CA ASP A 204 -7.78 -14.68 40.17
C ASP A 204 -7.06 -16.02 39.98
N ALA A 205 -7.66 -17.11 40.46
CA ALA A 205 -7.06 -18.43 40.42
C ALA A 205 -6.88 -19.00 39.00
N VAL A 206 -7.72 -18.60 38.03
CA VAL A 206 -7.62 -19.06 36.63
C VAL A 206 -6.37 -18.46 35.98
N TYR A 207 -6.18 -17.14 36.11
CA TYR A 207 -5.01 -16.45 35.62
C TYR A 207 -3.74 -16.97 36.28
N GLN A 208 -3.70 -17.08 37.62
CA GLN A 208 -2.54 -17.59 38.36
C GLN A 208 -2.12 -18.99 37.89
N ASN A 209 -3.07 -19.92 37.74
CA ASN A 209 -2.78 -21.28 37.31
C ASN A 209 -2.21 -21.32 35.88
N SER A 210 -2.76 -20.52 34.97
CA SER A 210 -2.26 -20.42 33.60
C SER A 210 -0.85 -19.83 33.56
N LEU A 211 -0.62 -18.74 34.28
CA LEU A 211 0.68 -18.07 34.35
C LEU A 211 1.76 -19.02 34.87
N VAL A 212 1.53 -19.68 36.03
CA VAL A 212 2.52 -20.58 36.62
C VAL A 212 2.81 -21.80 35.74
N ALA A 213 1.79 -22.34 35.06
CA ALA A 213 1.97 -23.49 34.17
C ALA A 213 2.84 -23.16 32.95
N ASN A 214 2.67 -21.97 32.38
CA ASN A 214 3.28 -21.60 31.09
C ASN A 214 4.57 -20.79 31.22
N PHE A 215 4.73 -19.96 32.26
CA PHE A 215 5.87 -19.03 32.38
C PHE A 215 7.24 -19.74 32.40
N GLN A 216 7.32 -20.96 32.93
CA GLN A 216 8.56 -21.75 32.95
C GLN A 216 9.08 -22.13 31.54
N HIS A 217 8.25 -22.02 30.51
CA HIS A 217 8.58 -22.29 29.11
C HIS A 217 8.89 -21.01 28.32
N LEU A 218 8.70 -19.84 28.95
CA LEU A 218 8.87 -18.55 28.31
C LEU A 218 10.31 -18.07 28.47
N ASP A 219 10.98 -17.81 27.36
CA ASP A 219 12.23 -17.06 27.29
C ASP A 219 11.91 -15.62 26.88
N LEU A 220 11.96 -14.70 27.84
CA LEU A 220 11.63 -13.28 27.62
C LEU A 220 12.62 -12.60 26.66
N ASP A 221 13.81 -13.16 26.47
CA ASP A 221 14.75 -12.64 25.48
C ASP A 221 14.49 -13.21 24.08
N ALA A 222 13.60 -14.20 23.93
CA ALA A 222 13.35 -14.90 22.68
C ALA A 222 11.85 -15.19 22.46
N ILE A 223 11.04 -14.13 22.37
CA ILE A 223 9.62 -14.23 22.04
C ILE A 223 9.44 -14.31 20.52
N GLN A 224 8.92 -15.45 20.07
CA GLN A 224 8.83 -15.78 18.66
C GLN A 224 7.39 -15.71 18.13
N TYR A 225 6.41 -15.78 19.04
CA TYR A 225 4.98 -15.83 18.73
C TYR A 225 4.22 -14.87 19.64
N LEU A 226 3.28 -14.14 19.04
CA LEU A 226 2.36 -13.25 19.75
C LEU A 226 0.93 -13.58 19.32
N ARG A 227 0.10 -13.99 20.27
CA ARG A 227 -1.30 -14.34 20.02
C ARG A 227 -2.22 -13.23 20.48
N ILE A 228 -3.11 -12.83 19.57
CA ILE A 228 -4.24 -11.93 19.85
C ILE A 228 -5.50 -12.78 19.89
N ILE A 229 -6.32 -12.57 20.92
CA ILE A 229 -7.62 -13.22 21.09
C ILE A 229 -8.67 -12.14 21.29
N ASP A 230 -9.69 -12.15 20.44
CA ASP A 230 -10.82 -11.22 20.52
C ASP A 230 -11.55 -11.30 21.87
N ILE A 231 -12.00 -10.15 22.35
CA ILE A 231 -12.94 -10.04 23.46
C ILE A 231 -14.34 -9.82 22.88
N PRO A 232 -15.30 -10.75 23.05
CA PRO A 232 -16.61 -10.63 22.39
C PRO A 232 -17.53 -9.51 22.91
N GLY A 233 -17.23 -8.90 24.07
CA GLY A 233 -18.07 -7.87 24.71
C GLY A 233 -19.40 -8.31 25.31
N ASP A 234 -19.79 -9.58 25.19
CA ASP A 234 -21.06 -10.12 25.67
C ASP A 234 -21.10 -10.42 27.18
N GLY A 235 -20.01 -10.11 27.89
CA GLY A 235 -19.82 -10.35 29.32
C GLY A 235 -19.26 -11.73 29.68
N SER A 236 -18.88 -12.55 28.70
CA SER A 236 -18.23 -13.84 28.93
C SER A 236 -16.72 -13.75 29.24
N ALA A 237 -16.07 -12.69 28.79
CA ALA A 237 -14.64 -12.44 28.99
C ALA A 237 -14.38 -11.73 30.32
N VAL A 238 -13.32 -12.14 31.03
CA VAL A 238 -12.90 -11.56 32.31
C VAL A 238 -11.42 -11.20 32.33
N ASP A 239 -11.08 -10.16 33.08
CA ASP A 239 -9.71 -9.72 33.26
C ASP A 239 -8.94 -10.61 34.25
N CYS A 240 -7.69 -10.26 34.57
CA CYS A 240 -6.88 -11.10 35.46
C CYS A 240 -7.34 -11.10 36.94
N GLU A 241 -8.35 -10.30 37.31
CA GLU A 241 -9.03 -10.33 38.61
C GLU A 241 -10.38 -11.07 38.59
N GLY A 242 -10.80 -11.54 37.41
CA GLY A 242 -12.12 -12.11 37.20
C GLY A 242 -13.22 -11.06 36.99
N ALA A 243 -12.86 -9.79 36.74
CA ALA A 243 -13.83 -8.74 36.43
C ALA A 243 -14.23 -8.79 34.96
N VAL A 244 -15.51 -8.59 34.65
CA VAL A 244 -15.99 -8.63 33.27
C VAL A 244 -15.35 -7.52 32.44
N ILE A 245 -14.86 -7.86 31.24
CA ILE A 245 -14.38 -6.89 30.27
C ILE A 245 -15.53 -6.57 29.33
N TYR A 246 -15.97 -5.31 29.33
CA TYR A 246 -16.95 -4.82 28.38
C TYR A 246 -16.28 -3.99 27.28
N ASP A 247 -16.56 -4.36 26.04
CA ASP A 247 -16.26 -3.59 24.83
C ASP A 247 -17.50 -3.65 23.89
N PRO A 248 -17.49 -2.96 22.74
CA PRO A 248 -18.68 -2.80 21.90
C PRO A 248 -19.37 -4.12 21.51
N TYR A 249 -20.62 -4.30 21.95
CA TYR A 249 -21.40 -5.49 21.61
C TYR A 249 -22.92 -5.20 21.45
N PRO A 250 -23.63 -5.84 20.51
CA PRO A 250 -23.13 -6.71 19.44
C PRO A 250 -22.65 -5.90 18.22
N THR A 251 -21.43 -6.15 17.73
CA THR A 251 -20.85 -5.63 16.48
C THR A 251 -21.07 -6.61 15.32
N VAL A 252 -21.27 -6.15 14.08
CA VAL A 252 -21.57 -7.01 12.91
C VAL A 252 -20.79 -6.56 11.68
N GLY A 253 -20.47 -7.50 10.77
CA GLY A 253 -19.75 -7.23 9.53
C GLY A 253 -18.23 -7.30 9.75
N SER A 254 -17.68 -6.36 10.51
CA SER A 254 -16.32 -6.37 11.06
C SER A 254 -16.41 -6.49 12.58
N ALA A 255 -16.93 -7.62 13.07
CA ALA A 255 -17.17 -7.78 14.50
C ALA A 255 -15.89 -8.18 15.25
N GLY A 256 -15.61 -7.54 16.38
CA GLY A 256 -14.51 -7.93 17.26
C GLY A 256 -13.21 -7.28 16.84
N PHE A 257 -12.08 -7.81 17.30
CA PHE A 257 -10.78 -7.17 17.15
C PHE A 257 -10.33 -7.03 15.69
N ASP A 258 -10.10 -5.79 15.26
CA ASP A 258 -9.67 -5.42 13.92
C ASP A 258 -8.16 -5.12 13.90
N LEU A 259 -7.34 -6.17 13.78
CA LEU A 259 -5.88 -6.09 13.86
C LEU A 259 -5.29 -5.42 12.61
N ASP A 260 -4.59 -4.29 12.81
CA ASP A 260 -3.85 -3.55 11.77
C ASP A 260 -2.39 -4.06 11.67
N ALA A 261 -1.66 -4.13 12.79
CA ALA A 261 -0.29 -4.66 12.79
C ALA A 261 0.24 -4.93 14.21
N VAL A 262 1.44 -5.52 14.28
CA VAL A 262 2.23 -5.61 15.52
C VAL A 262 3.64 -5.08 15.26
N ALA A 263 4.00 -4.00 15.95
CA ALA A 263 5.34 -3.40 15.88
C ALA A 263 6.25 -3.96 16.97
N VAL A 264 7.54 -4.07 16.67
CA VAL A 264 8.60 -4.47 17.60
C VAL A 264 9.48 -3.27 17.93
N LEU A 265 9.73 -3.05 19.23
CA LEU A 265 10.57 -1.99 19.78
C LEU A 265 11.95 -2.54 20.20
N HIS A 266 11.96 -3.74 20.77
CA HIS A 266 13.18 -4.45 21.13
C HIS A 266 13.21 -5.83 20.47
N GLN A 267 14.12 -5.99 19.51
CA GLN A 267 14.33 -7.25 18.83
C GLN A 267 15.73 -7.79 19.17
N GLN A 268 15.87 -9.12 19.19
CA GLN A 268 17.18 -9.74 19.10
C GLN A 268 17.85 -9.28 17.81
N ALA A 269 19.13 -8.91 17.91
CA ALA A 269 19.93 -8.63 16.73
C ALA A 269 19.94 -9.89 15.86
N SER A 270 19.66 -9.74 14.57
CA SER A 270 19.77 -10.86 13.64
C SER A 270 21.23 -11.31 13.62
N ASP A 271 21.51 -12.57 13.98
CA ASP A 271 22.88 -13.10 14.05
C ASP A 271 23.53 -13.31 12.65
N GLY A 272 22.99 -12.70 11.60
CA GLY A 272 23.45 -12.83 10.22
C GLY A 272 23.45 -11.52 9.43
N LEU A 273 24.20 -11.49 8.32
CA LEU A 273 24.24 -10.38 7.38
C LEU A 273 22.85 -10.16 6.77
N THR A 274 22.40 -8.89 6.71
CA THR A 274 21.14 -8.54 6.04
C THR A 274 21.16 -8.93 4.56
N GLN A 275 20.04 -9.40 4.05
CA GLN A 275 19.82 -9.73 2.64
C GLN A 275 18.46 -9.21 2.15
N SER A 276 18.24 -9.29 0.84
CA SER A 276 17.07 -8.79 0.13
C SER A 276 16.65 -9.78 -0.96
N ILE A 277 15.37 -9.74 -1.34
CA ILE A 277 14.84 -10.52 -2.46
C ILE A 277 14.62 -9.57 -3.66
N ASP A 278 15.16 -9.93 -4.82
CA ASP A 278 14.81 -9.36 -6.10
C ASP A 278 13.78 -10.27 -6.78
N PHE A 279 12.51 -9.88 -6.70
CA PHE A 279 11.37 -10.53 -7.32
C PHE A 279 10.66 -9.47 -8.16
N ALA A 280 10.76 -9.59 -9.49
CA ALA A 280 10.19 -8.62 -10.41
C ALA A 280 8.66 -8.64 -10.37
N ALA A 281 8.03 -7.48 -10.57
CA ALA A 281 6.58 -7.39 -10.72
C ALA A 281 6.10 -8.29 -11.85
N ILE A 282 4.98 -8.99 -11.60
CA ILE A 282 4.40 -9.91 -12.55
C ILE A 282 3.37 -9.13 -13.38
N GLY A 283 3.59 -9.05 -14.69
CA GLY A 283 2.59 -8.48 -15.61
C GLY A 283 1.31 -9.30 -15.61
N HIS A 284 0.19 -8.69 -15.96
CA HIS A 284 -1.09 -9.41 -16.10
C HIS A 284 -1.00 -10.53 -17.15
N GLN A 285 -1.75 -11.60 -16.93
CA GLN A 285 -1.59 -12.87 -17.64
C GLN A 285 -2.84 -13.26 -18.41
N ILE A 286 -2.66 -13.94 -19.54
CA ILE A 286 -3.77 -14.47 -20.34
C ILE A 286 -4.04 -15.90 -19.90
N PHE A 287 -5.27 -16.20 -19.51
CA PHE A 287 -5.66 -17.50 -18.96
C PHE A 287 -5.31 -18.69 -19.86
N THR A 288 -5.46 -18.53 -21.18
CA THR A 288 -5.18 -19.60 -22.15
C THR A 288 -3.69 -19.93 -22.31
N GLU A 289 -2.78 -19.13 -21.74
CA GLU A 289 -1.36 -19.46 -21.66
C GLU A 289 -1.06 -20.52 -20.58
N GLY A 290 -2.03 -20.77 -19.68
CA GLY A 290 -2.06 -21.91 -18.77
C GLY A 290 -1.23 -21.76 -17.49
N GLY A 291 -0.19 -20.93 -17.47
CA GLY A 291 0.64 -20.71 -16.30
C GLY A 291 1.92 -19.95 -16.61
N LEU A 292 2.75 -19.73 -15.59
CA LEU A 292 4.09 -19.13 -15.72
C LEU A 292 5.06 -19.74 -14.71
N GLU A 293 6.35 -19.66 -15.02
CA GLU A 293 7.42 -20.01 -14.10
C GLU A 293 7.88 -18.74 -13.35
N LEU A 294 7.83 -18.79 -12.02
CA LEU A 294 8.24 -17.69 -11.15
C LEU A 294 9.76 -17.67 -11.00
N SER A 295 10.34 -16.48 -10.95
CA SER A 295 11.78 -16.30 -10.75
C SER A 295 12.05 -15.14 -9.81
N ALA A 296 12.89 -15.38 -8.82
CA ALA A 296 13.36 -14.41 -7.84
C ALA A 296 14.76 -14.80 -7.37
N THR A 297 15.55 -13.83 -6.93
CA THR A 297 16.89 -14.08 -6.40
C THR A 297 17.06 -13.42 -5.05
N ALA A 298 17.79 -14.05 -4.13
CA ALA A 298 18.21 -13.42 -2.88
C ALA A 298 19.63 -12.87 -3.04
N SER A 299 19.92 -11.70 -2.46
CA SER A 299 21.27 -11.10 -2.50
C SER A 299 22.34 -11.93 -1.76
N SER A 300 21.92 -12.86 -0.88
CA SER A 300 22.78 -13.89 -0.27
C SER A 300 23.16 -15.03 -1.21
N GLY A 301 22.43 -15.22 -2.31
CA GLY A 301 22.51 -16.41 -3.18
C GLY A 301 21.75 -17.63 -2.64
N LEU A 302 21.03 -17.51 -1.52
CA LEU A 302 20.18 -18.57 -1.00
C LEU A 302 18.93 -18.78 -1.88
N PRO A 303 18.37 -20.02 -1.97
CA PRO A 303 17.17 -20.28 -2.75
C PRO A 303 15.96 -19.52 -2.23
N VAL A 304 15.19 -18.91 -3.13
CA VAL A 304 13.93 -18.24 -2.79
C VAL A 304 12.78 -19.25 -2.88
N ASN A 305 11.88 -19.22 -1.90
CA ASN A 305 10.65 -20.00 -1.90
C ASN A 305 9.49 -19.13 -2.35
N PHE A 306 8.52 -19.73 -3.03
CA PHE A 306 7.28 -19.06 -3.45
C PHE A 306 6.07 -19.64 -2.72
N GLU A 307 5.13 -18.77 -2.40
CA GLU A 307 3.84 -19.13 -1.83
C GLU A 307 2.72 -18.45 -2.62
N LEU A 308 1.67 -19.21 -2.91
CA LEU A 308 0.43 -18.68 -3.45
C LEU A 308 -0.45 -18.26 -2.26
N LEU A 309 -0.58 -16.95 -2.06
CA LEU A 309 -1.40 -16.41 -0.97
C LEU A 309 -2.88 -16.42 -1.34
N GLU A 310 -3.21 -16.00 -2.57
CA GLU A 310 -4.59 -15.87 -3.03
C GLU A 310 -4.74 -16.09 -4.54
N GLY A 311 -5.97 -16.40 -4.97
CA GLY A 311 -6.38 -16.38 -6.37
C GLY A 311 -6.56 -17.74 -7.03
N PRO A 312 -7.14 -17.77 -8.25
CA PRO A 312 -7.46 -19.00 -8.96
C PRO A 312 -6.22 -19.58 -9.66
N ALA A 313 -5.21 -19.97 -8.89
CA ALA A 313 -4.00 -20.63 -9.38
C ALA A 313 -3.60 -21.83 -8.50
N GLN A 314 -2.64 -22.62 -8.98
CA GLN A 314 -1.95 -23.67 -8.23
C GLN A 314 -0.45 -23.44 -8.36
N LEU A 315 0.29 -23.64 -7.26
CA LEU A 315 1.73 -23.45 -7.24
C LEU A 315 2.43 -24.76 -6.84
N GLU A 316 3.30 -25.26 -7.71
CA GLU A 316 4.19 -26.39 -7.44
C GLU A 316 5.64 -25.95 -7.61
N GLY A 317 6.35 -25.73 -6.49
CA GLY A 317 7.68 -25.14 -6.50
C GLY A 317 7.63 -23.70 -7.02
N ALA A 318 8.19 -23.46 -8.21
CA ALA A 318 8.10 -22.16 -8.90
C ALA A 318 7.10 -22.18 -10.07
N GLN A 319 6.48 -23.32 -10.37
CA GLN A 319 5.53 -23.43 -11.48
C GLN A 319 4.13 -23.03 -11.01
N LEU A 320 3.67 -21.88 -11.48
CA LEU A 320 2.32 -21.39 -11.24
C LEU A 320 1.42 -21.82 -12.42
N SER A 321 0.29 -22.46 -12.14
CA SER A 321 -0.71 -22.90 -13.13
C SER A 321 -2.04 -22.22 -12.89
N PHE A 322 -2.64 -21.62 -13.91
CA PHE A 322 -3.91 -20.91 -13.78
C PHE A 322 -5.09 -21.88 -13.80
N THR A 323 -6.04 -21.67 -12.89
CA THR A 323 -7.26 -22.50 -12.76
C THR A 323 -8.53 -21.71 -13.03
N GLY A 324 -8.44 -20.38 -13.14
CA GLY A 324 -9.54 -19.50 -13.52
C GLY A 324 -9.08 -18.05 -13.71
N LEU A 325 -10.07 -17.19 -13.99
CA LEU A 325 -9.89 -15.74 -14.14
C LEU A 325 -9.96 -15.04 -12.77
N GLY A 326 -9.17 -14.01 -12.56
CA GLY A 326 -9.20 -13.20 -11.34
C GLY A 326 -7.82 -12.74 -10.86
N SER A 327 -7.80 -12.07 -9.71
CA SER A 327 -6.57 -11.65 -9.04
C SER A 327 -5.83 -12.86 -8.47
N VAL A 328 -4.51 -12.88 -8.65
CA VAL A 328 -3.58 -13.85 -8.08
C VAL A 328 -2.52 -13.10 -7.27
N VAL A 329 -2.24 -13.57 -6.06
CA VAL A 329 -1.27 -12.96 -5.14
C VAL A 329 -0.21 -14.00 -4.79
N VAL A 330 1.05 -13.69 -5.06
CA VAL A 330 2.20 -14.56 -4.84
C VAL A 330 3.24 -13.85 -3.99
N GLN A 331 3.81 -14.56 -3.03
CA GLN A 331 4.89 -14.08 -2.18
C GLN A 331 6.17 -14.86 -2.43
N ALA A 332 7.30 -14.15 -2.45
CA ALA A 332 8.65 -14.69 -2.44
C ALA A 332 9.26 -14.52 -1.05
N THR A 333 9.80 -15.60 -0.47
CA THR A 333 10.41 -15.62 0.88
C THR A 333 11.83 -16.18 0.85
N GLN A 334 12.67 -15.67 1.75
CA GLN A 334 14.00 -16.23 1.97
C GLN A 334 14.36 -16.13 3.46
N LEU A 335 14.44 -17.28 4.13
CA LEU A 335 14.54 -17.38 5.59
C LEU A 335 15.95 -17.13 6.17
N GLY A 336 16.96 -16.92 5.33
CA GLY A 336 18.35 -16.82 5.78
C GLY A 336 18.94 -18.16 6.18
N ASP A 337 20.07 -18.09 6.87
CA ASP A 337 20.81 -19.22 7.41
C ASP A 337 21.72 -18.75 8.58
N ALA A 338 22.75 -19.53 8.93
CA ALA A 338 23.69 -19.16 9.98
C ALA A 338 24.57 -17.93 9.66
N SER A 339 24.61 -17.48 8.40
CA SER A 339 25.42 -16.35 7.93
C SER A 339 24.57 -15.15 7.53
N TYR A 340 23.32 -15.37 7.10
CA TYR A 340 22.40 -14.35 6.64
C TYR A 340 21.11 -14.33 7.46
N ALA A 341 20.67 -13.13 7.84
CA ALA A 341 19.34 -12.96 8.43
C ALA A 341 18.24 -13.27 7.40
N PRO A 342 17.00 -13.59 7.79
CA PRO A 342 15.86 -13.62 6.87
C PRO A 342 15.75 -12.32 6.04
N ALA A 343 15.34 -12.44 4.78
CA ALA A 343 15.03 -11.30 3.93
C ALA A 343 13.55 -10.92 4.08
N VAL A 344 13.25 -9.62 4.02
CA VAL A 344 11.86 -9.13 3.96
C VAL A 344 11.14 -9.78 2.76
N PRO A 345 10.00 -10.46 2.96
CA PRO A 345 9.23 -11.06 1.87
C PRO A 345 8.80 -10.03 0.83
N VAL A 346 8.76 -10.43 -0.45
CA VAL A 346 8.28 -9.59 -1.55
C VAL A 346 7.00 -10.21 -2.12
N THR A 347 5.91 -9.45 -2.13
CA THR A 347 4.60 -9.90 -2.62
C THR A 347 4.22 -9.15 -3.89
N HIS A 348 3.75 -9.87 -4.89
CA HIS A 348 3.19 -9.30 -6.12
C HIS A 348 1.77 -9.81 -6.37
N SER A 349 0.93 -8.94 -6.92
CA SER A 349 -0.40 -9.28 -7.40
C SER A 349 -0.55 -8.98 -8.89
N PHE A 350 -1.32 -9.81 -9.58
CA PHE A 350 -1.64 -9.62 -10.99
C PHE A 350 -2.98 -10.24 -11.32
N VAL A 351 -3.58 -9.87 -12.46
CA VAL A 351 -4.86 -10.40 -12.92
C VAL A 351 -4.64 -11.43 -14.03
N VAL A 352 -5.29 -12.58 -13.89
CA VAL A 352 -5.46 -13.57 -14.96
C VAL A 352 -6.79 -13.26 -15.68
N ALA A 353 -6.73 -13.02 -16.98
CA ALA A 353 -7.86 -12.55 -17.79
C ALA A 353 -7.97 -13.28 -19.13
N ASP A 354 -9.04 -13.05 -19.88
CA ASP A 354 -9.17 -13.57 -21.25
C ASP A 354 -8.28 -12.80 -22.24
N ALA A 355 -8.05 -11.52 -21.98
CA ALA A 355 -7.21 -10.65 -22.80
C ALA A 355 -6.61 -9.49 -21.98
N LEU A 356 -5.52 -8.92 -22.50
CA LEU A 356 -4.96 -7.66 -22.03
C LEU A 356 -5.59 -6.49 -22.80
N GLN A 357 -5.62 -5.31 -22.18
CA GLN A 357 -6.13 -4.09 -22.80
C GLN A 357 -5.15 -2.93 -22.64
N HIS A 358 -5.30 -1.93 -23.51
CA HIS A 358 -4.43 -0.78 -23.58
C HIS A 358 -5.24 0.51 -23.60
N ILE A 359 -4.66 1.57 -23.07
CA ILE A 359 -5.20 2.93 -23.13
C ILE A 359 -4.44 3.69 -24.22
N TYR A 360 -5.17 4.39 -25.07
CA TYR A 360 -4.64 5.41 -25.97
C TYR A 360 -5.12 6.78 -25.54
N LEU A 361 -4.17 7.68 -25.30
CA LEU A 361 -4.42 9.09 -25.08
C LEU A 361 -4.00 9.87 -26.32
N GLU A 362 -4.91 10.71 -26.82
CA GLU A 362 -4.57 11.63 -27.90
C GLU A 362 -3.66 12.75 -27.40
N PRO A 363 -2.73 13.25 -28.24
CA PRO A 363 -1.92 14.40 -27.88
C PRO A 363 -2.69 15.65 -27.55
N ILE A 364 -2.31 16.25 -26.42
CA ILE A 364 -2.83 17.54 -25.98
C ILE A 364 -1.74 18.59 -25.97
N ALA A 365 -2.11 19.79 -26.39
CA ALA A 365 -1.25 20.96 -26.28
C ALA A 365 -1.25 21.50 -24.84
N ASN A 366 -0.26 22.34 -24.53
CA ASN A 366 -0.24 23.19 -23.35
C ASN A 366 -1.54 24.01 -23.24
N GLN A 367 -2.11 24.07 -22.05
CA GLN A 367 -3.37 24.75 -21.80
C GLN A 367 -3.14 26.19 -21.35
N LEU A 368 -4.09 27.08 -21.67
CA LEU A 368 -4.05 28.43 -21.12
C LEU A 368 -4.64 28.45 -19.71
N VAL A 369 -4.25 29.44 -18.90
CA VAL A 369 -4.97 29.74 -17.66
C VAL A 369 -6.43 30.11 -17.92
N ALA A 370 -7.29 29.80 -16.95
CA ALA A 370 -8.72 30.06 -16.92
C ALA A 370 -9.52 29.46 -18.10
N VAL A 371 -9.07 28.32 -18.64
CA VAL A 371 -9.90 27.52 -19.54
C VAL A 371 -10.77 26.55 -18.75
N SER A 372 -11.96 26.27 -19.28
CA SER A 372 -12.93 25.36 -18.71
C SER A 372 -13.43 24.39 -19.76
N ASP A 373 -13.72 23.16 -19.36
CA ASP A 373 -14.34 22.12 -20.17
C ASP A 373 -13.57 21.81 -21.47
N VAL A 374 -12.24 21.79 -21.38
CA VAL A 374 -11.39 21.32 -22.47
C VAL A 374 -11.51 19.79 -22.55
N ALA A 375 -11.99 19.28 -23.68
CA ALA A 375 -12.15 17.85 -23.86
C ALA A 375 -10.79 17.17 -24.08
N PHE A 376 -10.52 16.13 -23.30
CA PHE A 376 -9.44 15.18 -23.52
C PHE A 376 -10.01 13.90 -24.12
N TYR A 377 -9.21 13.22 -24.94
CA TYR A 377 -9.64 12.01 -25.62
C TYR A 377 -8.79 10.83 -25.17
N ALA A 378 -9.41 9.97 -24.37
CA ALA A 378 -8.85 8.72 -23.90
C ALA A 378 -9.74 7.56 -24.36
N GLN A 379 -9.13 6.52 -24.93
CA GLN A 379 -9.84 5.35 -25.44
C GLN A 379 -9.15 4.07 -25.03
N SER A 380 -9.92 3.00 -24.89
CA SER A 380 -9.40 1.67 -24.58
C SER A 380 -9.51 0.73 -25.77
N SER A 381 -8.60 -0.24 -25.86
CA SER A 381 -8.66 -1.27 -26.90
C SER A 381 -9.85 -2.23 -26.73
N SER A 382 -10.41 -2.30 -25.52
CA SER A 382 -11.57 -3.13 -25.16
C SER A 382 -12.92 -2.41 -25.33
N GLY A 383 -12.92 -1.08 -25.40
CA GLY A 383 -14.12 -0.23 -25.33
C GLY A 383 -14.66 -0.01 -23.91
N LEU A 384 -13.96 -0.48 -22.87
CA LEU A 384 -14.26 -0.14 -21.47
C LEU A 384 -13.93 1.33 -21.17
N PRO A 385 -14.64 1.98 -20.24
CA PRO A 385 -14.46 3.41 -19.95
C PRO A 385 -13.11 3.67 -19.27
N VAL A 386 -12.31 4.54 -19.87
CA VAL A 386 -11.07 5.05 -19.26
C VAL A 386 -11.41 6.16 -18.28
N GLU A 387 -10.72 6.21 -17.15
CA GLU A 387 -10.86 7.27 -16.14
C GLU A 387 -9.64 8.18 -16.14
N LEU A 388 -9.86 9.49 -16.02
CA LEU A 388 -8.80 10.50 -15.96
C LEU A 388 -8.63 11.10 -14.57
N TYR A 389 -7.38 11.32 -14.18
CA TYR A 389 -6.99 11.91 -12.90
C TYR A 389 -5.89 12.94 -13.09
N ILE A 390 -5.87 13.99 -12.26
CA ILE A 390 -4.68 14.84 -12.10
C ILE A 390 -3.80 14.17 -11.05
N ASP A 391 -2.67 13.64 -11.48
CA ASP A 391 -1.70 12.98 -10.59
C ASP A 391 -0.79 14.03 -9.93
N ALA A 392 -0.42 15.07 -10.68
CA ALA A 392 0.29 16.25 -10.18
C ALA A 392 -0.14 17.51 -10.93
N GLY A 393 -0.17 18.66 -10.25
CA GLY A 393 -0.43 19.96 -10.87
C GLY A 393 -0.89 21.05 -9.91
N PRO A 394 -1.23 22.25 -10.42
CA PRO A 394 -1.81 23.32 -9.60
C PRO A 394 -3.13 22.88 -8.94
N GLU A 395 -3.35 23.28 -7.69
CA GLU A 395 -4.52 22.86 -6.87
C GLU A 395 -5.88 23.13 -7.54
N ALA A 396 -5.98 24.19 -8.35
CA ALA A 396 -7.22 24.57 -9.03
C ALA A 396 -7.43 23.84 -10.38
N ALA A 397 -6.46 23.06 -10.84
CA ALA A 397 -6.60 22.23 -12.03
C ALA A 397 -7.36 20.95 -11.69
N TYR A 398 -8.36 20.61 -12.49
CA TYR A 398 -9.15 19.40 -12.27
C TYR A 398 -9.59 18.79 -13.61
N VAL A 399 -9.84 17.48 -13.61
CA VAL A 399 -10.41 16.74 -14.73
C VAL A 399 -11.61 15.94 -14.24
N HIS A 400 -12.70 15.93 -15.01
CA HIS A 400 -13.82 15.02 -14.79
C HIS A 400 -13.42 13.61 -15.24
N ALA A 401 -13.40 12.66 -14.31
CA ALA A 401 -12.87 11.32 -14.56
C ALA A 401 -13.52 10.60 -15.76
N THR A 402 -14.84 10.71 -15.93
CA THR A 402 -15.60 9.97 -16.95
C THR A 402 -15.97 10.80 -18.18
N ASP A 403 -16.16 12.11 -18.01
CA ASP A 403 -16.55 13.01 -19.11
C ASP A 403 -15.33 13.57 -19.85
N HIS A 404 -14.13 13.33 -19.30
CA HIS A 404 -12.82 13.75 -19.83
C HIS A 404 -12.73 15.26 -20.07
N LEU A 405 -13.40 16.06 -19.24
CA LEU A 405 -13.38 17.52 -19.30
C LEU A 405 -12.38 18.09 -18.31
N PHE A 406 -11.39 18.82 -18.81
CA PHE A 406 -10.32 19.47 -18.05
C PHE A 406 -10.56 20.98 -17.88
N SER A 407 -10.22 21.49 -16.70
CA SER A 407 -10.22 22.91 -16.36
C SER A 407 -8.92 23.28 -15.66
N SER A 408 -8.29 24.38 -16.09
CA SER A 408 -6.91 24.73 -15.67
C SER A 408 -6.79 25.53 -14.38
N GLY A 409 -7.90 26.12 -13.90
CA GLY A 409 -7.82 27.17 -12.88
C GLY A 409 -7.03 28.40 -13.35
N SER A 410 -6.61 29.26 -12.42
CA SER A 410 -5.98 30.57 -12.73
C SER A 410 -4.45 30.61 -12.59
N VAL A 411 -3.83 29.50 -12.23
CA VAL A 411 -2.40 29.41 -11.90
C VAL A 411 -1.67 28.64 -12.99
N THR A 412 -0.51 29.13 -13.40
CA THR A 412 0.39 28.43 -14.33
C THR A 412 1.16 27.33 -13.63
N GLY A 413 1.50 26.26 -14.34
CA GLY A 413 2.32 25.17 -13.80
C GLY A 413 2.28 23.92 -14.67
N SER A 414 3.17 22.97 -14.40
CA SER A 414 3.15 21.66 -15.03
C SER A 414 1.98 20.83 -14.49
N VAL A 415 1.42 19.98 -15.34
CA VAL A 415 0.34 19.04 -15.00
C VAL A 415 0.73 17.67 -15.52
N THR A 416 0.61 16.67 -14.66
CA THR A 416 0.68 15.24 -15.01
C THR A 416 -0.72 14.66 -14.94
N LEU A 417 -1.25 14.32 -16.10
CA LEU A 417 -2.52 13.61 -16.23
C LEU A 417 -2.26 12.10 -16.19
N ARG A 418 -3.08 11.36 -15.45
CA ARG A 418 -3.07 9.90 -15.44
C ARG A 418 -4.37 9.37 -16.03
N ALA A 419 -4.26 8.54 -17.06
CA ALA A 419 -5.37 7.73 -17.54
C ALA A 419 -5.27 6.32 -16.96
N SER A 420 -6.34 5.87 -16.33
CA SER A 420 -6.42 4.55 -15.69
C SER A 420 -7.60 3.77 -16.22
N LEU A 421 -7.43 2.45 -16.31
CA LEU A 421 -8.46 1.54 -16.82
C LEU A 421 -8.47 0.25 -16.00
N PRO A 422 -9.45 0.06 -15.10
CA PRO A 422 -9.53 -1.13 -14.27
C PRO A 422 -9.89 -2.38 -15.09
N ALA A 423 -9.77 -3.54 -14.46
CA ALA A 423 -10.27 -4.80 -15.02
C ALA A 423 -11.78 -4.71 -15.27
N GLY A 424 -12.25 -5.34 -16.35
CA GLY A 424 -13.67 -5.29 -16.69
C GLY A 424 -14.07 -6.29 -17.75
N ALA A 425 -15.37 -6.54 -17.86
CA ALA A 425 -15.93 -7.43 -18.87
C ALA A 425 -16.64 -6.64 -19.96
N MET A 426 -16.30 -6.91 -21.22
CA MET A 426 -16.97 -6.32 -22.38
C MET A 426 -17.21 -7.40 -23.43
N ALA A 427 -18.43 -7.47 -23.96
CA ALA A 427 -18.85 -8.45 -24.97
C ALA A 427 -18.50 -9.93 -24.64
N GLY A 428 -18.48 -10.30 -23.36
CA GLY A 428 -18.20 -11.67 -22.91
C GLY A 428 -16.70 -12.02 -22.78
N VAL A 429 -15.82 -11.03 -22.90
CA VAL A 429 -14.38 -11.14 -22.65
C VAL A 429 -14.05 -10.37 -21.38
N TYR A 430 -13.37 -11.00 -20.43
CA TYR A 430 -12.83 -10.33 -19.24
C TYR A 430 -11.41 -9.84 -19.52
N TYR A 431 -11.20 -8.53 -19.36
CA TYR A 431 -9.91 -7.88 -19.56
C TYR A 431 -9.24 -7.60 -18.22
N ALA A 432 -7.93 -7.87 -18.14
CA ALA A 432 -7.10 -7.39 -17.04
C ALA A 432 -7.05 -5.86 -17.03
N PRO A 433 -6.68 -5.19 -15.92
CA PRO A 433 -6.42 -3.74 -15.96
C PRO A 433 -5.42 -3.38 -17.06
N ALA A 434 -5.51 -2.17 -17.62
CA ALA A 434 -4.44 -1.66 -18.48
C ALA A 434 -3.32 -1.07 -17.61
N GLU A 435 -2.12 -0.97 -18.17
CA GLU A 435 -1.11 -0.08 -17.61
C GLU A 435 -1.60 1.37 -17.68
N ASP A 436 -1.41 2.10 -16.58
CA ASP A 436 -1.76 3.52 -16.51
C ASP A 436 -0.87 4.31 -17.49
N VAL A 437 -1.49 5.23 -18.23
CA VAL A 437 -0.78 6.09 -19.17
C VAL A 437 -0.72 7.49 -18.60
N PHE A 438 0.50 8.01 -18.46
CA PHE A 438 0.78 9.35 -17.94
C PHE A 438 1.05 10.32 -19.09
N TRP A 439 0.57 11.55 -18.95
CA TRP A 439 0.79 12.63 -19.93
C TRP A 439 1.16 13.93 -19.22
N ASP A 440 2.30 14.50 -19.58
CA ASP A 440 2.75 15.80 -19.07
C ASP A 440 2.45 16.96 -20.04
N PHE A 441 1.88 18.04 -19.52
CA PHE A 441 1.69 19.31 -20.24
C PHE A 441 1.78 20.50 -19.27
N GLU A 442 1.71 21.72 -19.80
CA GLU A 442 1.78 22.94 -18.99
C GLU A 442 0.52 23.79 -19.09
N ILE A 443 0.12 24.39 -17.97
CA ILE A 443 -0.80 25.52 -17.92
C ILE A 443 0.03 26.80 -18.01
N VAL A 444 -0.22 27.62 -19.03
CA VAL A 444 0.57 28.81 -19.35
C VAL A 444 -0.28 30.07 -19.54
N SER A 445 0.35 31.23 -19.45
CA SER A 445 -0.33 32.50 -19.78
C SER A 445 -0.49 32.66 -21.30
N SER A 446 -1.48 33.42 -21.75
CA SER A 446 -1.77 33.62 -23.19
C SER A 446 -0.62 34.25 -24.00
N GLY A 447 0.28 34.99 -23.34
CA GLY A 447 1.46 35.58 -23.98
C GLY A 447 2.70 34.70 -23.94
N ALA A 448 2.62 33.50 -23.34
CA ALA A 448 3.78 32.64 -23.18
C ALA A 448 4.27 32.10 -24.53
N PRO A 449 5.60 31.99 -24.74
CA PRO A 449 6.16 31.52 -26.00
C PRO A 449 5.80 30.07 -26.33
N ASN A 450 5.43 29.25 -25.33
CA ASN A 450 4.98 27.87 -25.42
C ASN A 450 3.45 27.70 -25.35
N ALA A 451 2.68 28.80 -25.43
CA ALA A 451 1.23 28.72 -25.50
C ALA A 451 0.78 27.96 -26.76
N ALA A 452 -0.28 27.16 -26.59
CA ALA A 452 -0.99 26.50 -27.68
C ALA A 452 -1.44 27.51 -28.73
N ARG A 453 -1.40 27.09 -29.99
CA ARG A 453 -1.82 27.87 -31.16
C ARG A 453 -2.79 27.02 -31.97
N SER A 454 -3.75 27.64 -32.63
CA SER A 454 -4.50 26.98 -33.70
C SER A 454 -3.66 26.93 -34.98
N PHE A 455 -4.01 26.04 -35.90
CA PHE A 455 -3.35 25.94 -37.21
C PHE A 455 -3.36 27.27 -37.95
N ALA A 456 -4.51 27.94 -38.05
CA ALA A 456 -4.62 29.24 -38.70
C ALA A 456 -3.72 30.33 -38.07
N ALA A 457 -3.57 30.34 -36.73
CA ALA A 457 -2.69 31.29 -36.05
C ALA A 457 -1.21 30.96 -36.30
N TRP A 458 -0.88 29.67 -36.40
CA TRP A 458 0.45 29.20 -36.75
C TRP A 458 0.80 29.53 -38.22
N GLN A 459 -0.10 29.34 -39.18
CA GLN A 459 0.10 29.71 -40.59
C GLN A 459 0.40 31.21 -40.73
N LEU A 460 -0.39 32.05 -40.07
CA LEU A 460 -0.18 33.51 -40.09
C LEU A 460 1.21 33.89 -39.55
N ALA A 461 1.70 33.19 -38.52
CA ALA A 461 3.02 33.45 -37.94
C ALA A 461 4.17 33.09 -38.90
N HIS A 462 3.94 32.18 -39.84
CA HIS A 462 4.90 31.76 -40.88
C HIS A 462 4.65 32.44 -42.24
N GLY A 463 3.69 33.37 -42.31
CA GLY A 463 3.35 34.06 -43.55
C GLY A 463 2.62 33.20 -44.59
N LEU A 464 2.00 32.11 -44.14
CA LEU A 464 1.26 31.16 -44.97
C LEU A 464 -0.24 31.45 -44.99
N ALA A 465 -0.93 30.93 -46.00
CA ALA A 465 -2.37 30.88 -46.12
C ALA A 465 -2.76 29.69 -47.01
N GLY A 466 -3.78 28.93 -46.64
CA GLY A 466 -4.11 27.72 -47.37
C GLY A 466 -5.03 26.76 -46.63
N THR A 467 -5.05 25.53 -47.12
CA THR A 467 -5.73 24.36 -46.54
C THR A 467 -4.74 23.48 -45.78
N ALA A 468 -5.22 22.43 -45.11
CA ALA A 468 -4.36 21.52 -44.33
C ALA A 468 -3.47 20.64 -45.23
N GLU A 469 -3.83 20.51 -46.51
CA GLU A 469 -3.18 19.68 -47.52
C GLU A 469 -2.15 20.42 -48.38
N ASP A 470 -2.02 21.75 -48.21
CA ASP A 470 -0.96 22.50 -48.88
C ASP A 470 0.41 22.07 -48.32
N ASP A 471 1.43 22.13 -49.17
CA ASP A 471 2.83 21.79 -48.87
C ASP A 471 3.67 22.96 -49.39
N ALA A 472 3.97 23.90 -48.48
CA ALA A 472 4.52 25.21 -48.83
C ALA A 472 5.97 25.15 -49.33
N ASP A 473 6.77 24.18 -48.89
CA ASP A 473 8.18 24.05 -49.26
C ASP A 473 8.49 22.86 -50.20
N ALA A 474 7.46 22.06 -50.52
CA ALA A 474 7.47 20.94 -51.44
C ALA A 474 8.37 19.78 -51.01
N ASP A 475 8.49 19.53 -49.70
CA ASP A 475 9.23 18.40 -49.14
C ASP A 475 8.40 17.10 -49.03
N GLY A 476 7.08 17.21 -49.24
CA GLY A 476 6.14 16.10 -49.23
C GLY A 476 5.38 15.91 -47.91
N ALA A 477 5.67 16.70 -46.87
CA ALA A 477 4.81 16.85 -45.70
C ALA A 477 3.81 18.00 -45.92
N SER A 478 2.58 17.84 -45.45
CA SER A 478 1.65 18.96 -45.52
C SER A 478 1.89 19.98 -44.41
N ASP A 479 1.53 21.25 -44.64
CA ASP A 479 1.59 22.34 -43.66
C ASP A 479 0.96 21.92 -42.31
N PHE A 480 -0.08 21.08 -42.34
CA PHE A 480 -0.73 20.59 -41.12
C PHE A 480 0.10 19.53 -40.38
N GLU A 481 0.74 18.60 -41.11
CA GLU A 481 1.66 17.64 -40.51
C GLU A 481 2.84 18.35 -39.83
N GLU A 482 3.34 19.40 -40.47
CA GLU A 482 4.40 20.25 -39.94
C GLU A 482 4.00 21.04 -38.71
N TYR A 483 2.79 21.62 -38.71
CA TYR A 483 2.21 22.26 -37.54
C TYR A 483 2.10 21.28 -36.36
N VAL A 484 1.64 20.05 -36.61
CA VAL A 484 1.52 18.99 -35.60
C VAL A 484 2.89 18.55 -35.09
N ALA A 485 3.89 18.41 -35.95
CA ALA A 485 5.25 18.00 -35.59
C ALA A 485 6.12 19.15 -35.02
N GLY A 486 5.69 20.39 -35.23
CA GLY A 486 6.42 21.60 -34.86
C GLY A 486 7.65 21.88 -35.73
N SER A 487 7.64 21.53 -37.02
CA SER A 487 8.65 21.94 -38.01
C SER A 487 8.35 23.34 -38.61
N ASP A 488 9.30 23.90 -39.36
CA ASP A 488 9.15 25.17 -40.08
C ASP A 488 8.70 24.92 -41.53
N PRO A 489 7.47 25.34 -41.88
CA PRO A 489 6.87 25.02 -43.19
C PRO A 489 7.44 25.79 -44.38
N ASN A 490 8.56 26.46 -44.19
CA ASN A 490 9.30 27.12 -45.25
C ASN A 490 10.71 26.51 -45.40
N LEU A 491 11.00 25.39 -44.72
CA LEU A 491 12.33 24.81 -44.61
C LEU A 491 12.31 23.30 -44.93
N ALA A 492 12.41 22.96 -46.21
CA ALA A 492 12.39 21.58 -46.72
C ALA A 492 13.45 20.60 -46.15
N SER A 493 14.30 21.03 -45.23
CA SER A 493 15.24 20.18 -44.50
C SER A 493 14.76 19.73 -43.11
N ASP A 494 13.65 20.27 -42.59
CA ASP A 494 13.17 19.99 -41.22
C ASP A 494 11.81 19.28 -41.16
N HIS A 495 11.46 18.54 -42.21
CA HIS A 495 10.26 17.68 -42.28
C HIS A 495 10.01 16.82 -41.02
N PRO A 496 8.74 16.50 -40.72
CA PRO A 496 8.37 15.58 -39.65
C PRO A 496 9.09 14.22 -39.75
N ASP A 497 9.83 13.85 -38.71
CA ASP A 497 10.48 12.54 -38.61
C ASP A 497 9.64 11.56 -37.78
N TYR A 498 9.28 10.44 -38.40
CA TYR A 498 8.57 9.32 -37.76
C TYR A 498 9.45 8.08 -37.83
N ARG A 499 9.79 7.53 -36.66
CA ARG A 499 10.73 6.39 -36.59
C ARG A 499 9.98 5.10 -36.35
N LEU A 500 10.18 4.15 -37.25
CA LEU A 500 9.68 2.78 -37.09
C LEU A 500 10.84 1.86 -36.73
N GLU A 501 10.80 1.33 -35.51
CA GLU A 501 11.78 0.38 -35.01
C GLU A 501 11.20 -1.03 -35.04
N ARG A 502 12.02 -2.00 -35.44
CA ARG A 502 11.59 -3.40 -35.45
C ARG A 502 11.82 -4.02 -34.08
N SER A 503 10.80 -4.66 -33.53
CA SER A 503 10.86 -5.46 -32.32
C SER A 503 10.43 -6.90 -32.62
N GLU A 504 10.62 -7.83 -31.67
CA GLU A 504 10.21 -9.22 -31.86
C GLU A 504 8.69 -9.32 -31.92
N GLY A 505 8.15 -9.71 -33.09
CA GLY A 505 6.70 -9.85 -33.30
C GLY A 505 5.92 -8.53 -33.40
N SER A 506 6.58 -7.38 -33.39
CA SER A 506 5.92 -6.07 -33.45
C SER A 506 6.82 -4.97 -34.05
N PHE A 507 6.23 -3.82 -34.29
CA PHE A 507 6.99 -2.60 -34.55
C PHE A 507 6.73 -1.58 -33.44
N ILE A 508 7.74 -0.81 -33.10
CA ILE A 508 7.63 0.35 -32.22
C ILE A 508 7.63 1.57 -33.13
N LEU A 509 6.56 2.35 -33.06
CA LEU A 509 6.47 3.61 -33.77
C LEU A 509 6.71 4.74 -32.78
N VAL A 510 7.57 5.68 -33.18
CA VAL A 510 7.93 6.87 -32.42
C VAL A 510 7.53 8.09 -33.22
N LEU A 511 6.66 8.90 -32.64
CA LEU A 511 6.15 10.15 -33.22
C LEU A 511 6.48 11.30 -32.28
N ASN A 512 6.90 12.44 -32.82
CA ASN A 512 7.11 13.66 -32.03
C ASN A 512 6.05 14.71 -32.39
N PHE A 513 5.46 15.30 -31.35
CA PHE A 513 4.37 16.25 -31.45
C PHE A 513 4.75 17.57 -30.79
N SER A 514 4.41 18.67 -31.42
CA SER A 514 4.52 19.99 -30.80
C SER A 514 3.56 20.10 -29.63
N LYS A 515 4.06 20.48 -28.46
CA LYS A 515 3.22 20.81 -27.28
C LYS A 515 2.34 22.03 -27.49
N ARG A 516 2.43 22.68 -28.66
CA ARG A 516 1.65 23.86 -29.00
C ARG A 516 0.54 23.56 -30.02
N ALA A 517 0.59 22.40 -30.65
CA ALA A 517 -0.34 22.04 -31.71
C ALA A 517 -1.61 21.46 -31.11
N ARG A 518 -2.73 22.15 -31.35
CA ARG A 518 -4.06 21.62 -31.11
C ARG A 518 -4.48 20.78 -32.32
N ALA A 519 -4.47 19.46 -32.17
CA ALA A 519 -4.85 18.52 -33.22
C ALA A 519 -5.40 17.22 -32.61
N ARG A 520 -6.31 16.59 -33.34
CA ARG A 520 -6.80 15.23 -33.08
C ARG A 520 -5.95 14.24 -33.85
N VAL A 521 -5.67 13.10 -33.21
CA VAL A 521 -4.87 12.04 -33.82
C VAL A 521 -5.64 10.72 -33.75
N GLN A 522 -5.86 10.13 -34.91
CA GLN A 522 -6.43 8.79 -35.01
C GLN A 522 -5.46 7.85 -35.71
N LEU A 523 -5.22 6.70 -35.08
CA LEU A 523 -4.55 5.58 -35.73
C LEU A 523 -5.59 4.67 -36.37
N MET A 524 -5.44 4.48 -37.68
CA MET A 524 -6.34 3.69 -38.50
C MET A 524 -5.60 2.47 -39.04
N GLN A 525 -6.32 1.37 -39.25
CA GLN A 525 -5.79 0.16 -39.90
C GLN A 525 -6.70 -0.32 -41.04
N SER A 526 -6.09 -0.97 -42.04
CA SER A 526 -6.79 -1.61 -43.16
C SER A 526 -5.99 -2.82 -43.68
N THR A 527 -6.66 -3.79 -44.29
CA THR A 527 -6.01 -4.89 -45.02
C THR A 527 -5.72 -4.55 -46.49
N GLU A 528 -6.31 -3.47 -47.00
CA GLU A 528 -6.11 -2.96 -48.35
C GLU A 528 -5.79 -1.46 -48.30
N LEU A 529 -4.58 -1.09 -48.74
CA LEU A 529 -4.10 0.30 -48.74
C LEU A 529 -5.02 1.25 -49.53
N THR A 530 -5.61 0.78 -50.63
CA THR A 530 -6.45 1.56 -51.54
C THR A 530 -7.92 1.64 -51.15
N ALA A 531 -8.36 0.88 -50.14
CA ALA A 531 -9.77 0.80 -49.75
C ALA A 531 -10.16 1.97 -48.83
N VAL A 532 -10.45 3.13 -49.42
CA VAL A 532 -10.75 4.38 -48.69
C VAL A 532 -11.93 4.24 -47.71
N ALA A 533 -12.85 3.29 -47.92
CA ALA A 533 -14.02 3.06 -47.07
C ALA A 533 -13.83 1.99 -45.98
N GLU A 534 -12.69 1.29 -45.94
CA GLU A 534 -12.48 0.13 -45.05
C GLU A 534 -11.49 0.40 -43.90
N TRP A 535 -11.01 1.64 -43.76
CA TRP A 535 -10.15 2.00 -42.65
C TRP A 535 -10.93 2.06 -41.34
N THR A 536 -10.48 1.30 -40.35
CA THR A 536 -11.07 1.26 -39.00
C THR A 536 -10.10 1.77 -37.97
N GLN A 537 -10.60 2.41 -36.92
CA GLN A 537 -9.77 2.87 -35.81
C GLN A 537 -9.10 1.69 -35.08
N PHE A 538 -7.86 1.91 -34.66
CA PHE A 538 -7.03 0.95 -33.96
C PHE A 538 -6.41 1.62 -32.73
N ILE A 539 -6.50 0.96 -31.57
CA ILE A 539 -5.87 1.40 -30.32
C ILE A 539 -4.59 0.59 -30.12
N PRO A 540 -3.40 1.21 -30.21
CA PRO A 540 -2.14 0.53 -30.01
C PRO A 540 -1.83 0.31 -28.52
N GLU A 541 -0.84 -0.53 -28.24
CA GLU A 541 -0.22 -0.61 -26.92
C GLU A 541 0.67 0.62 -26.73
N MET A 542 0.22 1.57 -25.91
CA MET A 542 1.03 2.73 -25.55
C MET A 542 2.18 2.28 -24.66
N LEU A 543 3.41 2.58 -25.09
CA LEU A 543 4.63 2.26 -24.34
C LEU A 543 5.07 3.45 -23.48
N SER A 544 5.02 4.66 -24.04
CA SER A 544 5.27 5.88 -23.28
C SER A 544 4.75 7.12 -24.00
N ILE A 545 4.51 8.16 -23.20
CA ILE A 545 4.23 9.52 -23.64
C ILE A 545 5.08 10.43 -22.77
N GLU A 546 6.13 10.99 -23.35
CA GLU A 546 7.17 11.68 -22.57
C GLU A 546 7.61 12.94 -23.30
N ILE A 547 8.23 13.86 -22.57
CA ILE A 547 8.92 15.00 -23.19
C ILE A 547 10.06 14.46 -24.05
N ASP A 548 10.19 14.92 -25.30
CA ASP A 548 11.30 14.50 -26.15
C ASP A 548 12.63 14.92 -25.49
N PRO A 549 13.53 13.98 -25.16
CA PRO A 549 14.78 14.30 -24.47
C PRO A 549 15.73 15.15 -25.32
N SER A 550 15.51 15.25 -26.63
CA SER A 550 16.29 16.09 -27.54
C SER A 550 15.68 17.47 -27.79
N ASP A 551 14.39 17.65 -27.50
CA ASP A 551 13.65 18.89 -27.70
C ASP A 551 12.46 18.99 -26.72
N GLU A 552 12.63 19.74 -25.62
CA GLU A 552 11.61 19.88 -24.58
C GLU A 552 10.30 20.52 -25.06
N SER A 553 10.29 21.16 -26.24
CA SER A 553 9.09 21.71 -26.86
C SER A 553 8.19 20.65 -27.50
N LYS A 554 8.68 19.41 -27.62
CA LYS A 554 7.98 18.28 -28.21
C LYS A 554 7.62 17.22 -27.17
N THR A 555 6.55 16.50 -27.45
CA THR A 555 6.15 15.28 -26.76
C THR A 555 6.37 14.11 -27.70
N GLN A 556 7.05 13.09 -27.22
CA GLN A 556 7.30 11.85 -27.93
C GLN A 556 6.27 10.80 -27.53
N LEU A 557 5.58 10.24 -28.52
CA LEU A 557 4.66 9.13 -28.36
C LEU A 557 5.34 7.88 -28.88
N ARG A 558 5.44 6.88 -28.01
CA ARG A 558 5.96 5.56 -28.34
C ARG A 558 4.87 4.54 -28.13
N PHE A 559 4.56 3.79 -29.17
CA PHE A 559 3.57 2.74 -29.08
C PHE A 559 3.91 1.57 -29.98
N LYS A 560 3.42 0.41 -29.58
CA LYS A 560 3.66 -0.85 -30.24
C LYS A 560 2.48 -1.23 -31.13
N VAL A 561 2.79 -1.57 -32.37
CA VAL A 561 1.84 -2.10 -33.34
C VAL A 561 2.18 -3.57 -33.63
N PRO A 562 1.21 -4.49 -33.53
CA PRO A 562 1.48 -5.92 -33.66
C PRO A 562 1.81 -6.28 -35.11
N GLN A 563 2.74 -7.21 -35.31
CA GLN A 563 2.95 -7.81 -36.63
C GLN A 563 1.80 -8.80 -36.90
N GLN A 564 0.84 -8.43 -37.73
CA GLN A 564 -0.25 -9.32 -38.12
C GLN A 564 0.14 -10.19 -39.33
N GLY A 565 -0.45 -11.38 -39.43
CA GLY A 565 -0.29 -12.25 -40.60
C GLY A 565 -1.03 -11.69 -41.81
N GLY A 566 -0.32 -11.48 -42.92
CA GLY A 566 -0.87 -10.86 -44.14
C GLY A 566 -0.41 -9.41 -44.31
N SER A 567 -1.06 -8.67 -45.21
CA SER A 567 -0.79 -7.25 -45.41
C SER A 567 -1.75 -6.42 -44.55
N VAL A 568 -1.26 -5.85 -43.46
CA VAL A 568 -1.99 -4.83 -42.68
C VAL A 568 -1.26 -3.51 -42.86
N PHE A 569 -2.01 -2.47 -43.19
CA PHE A 569 -1.54 -1.12 -43.35
C PHE A 569 -2.06 -0.27 -42.19
N TRP A 570 -1.23 0.65 -41.70
CA TRP A 570 -1.58 1.63 -40.70
C TRP A 570 -1.50 3.04 -41.28
N LYS A 571 -2.34 3.94 -40.78
CA LYS A 571 -2.35 5.34 -41.19
C LYS A 571 -2.64 6.23 -39.98
N PHE A 572 -1.89 7.33 -39.85
CA PHE A 572 -2.26 8.44 -38.98
C PHE A 572 -3.20 9.38 -39.72
N SER A 573 -4.29 9.73 -39.07
CA SER A 573 -5.16 10.81 -39.50
C SER A 573 -5.04 11.92 -38.49
N PHE A 574 -4.55 13.07 -38.96
CA PHE A 574 -4.52 14.30 -38.19
C PHE A 574 -5.72 15.16 -38.62
N SER A 575 -6.41 15.76 -37.66
CA SER A 575 -7.41 16.78 -37.95
C SER A 575 -7.33 17.91 -36.92
N GLU A 576 -7.93 19.05 -37.25
CA GLU A 576 -8.11 20.12 -36.26
C GLU A 576 -9.01 19.64 -35.10
N ASP A 577 -8.70 20.15 -33.90
CA ASP A 577 -9.46 19.95 -32.66
C ASP A 577 -10.59 20.97 -32.49
#